data_AF-A0A6J6SYA5-F1
#
_entry.id   AF-A0A6J6SYA5-F1
#
_cell.length_a   1.000
_cell.length_b   1.000
_cell.length_c   1.000
_cell.angle_alpha   90.00
_cell.angle_beta   90.00
_cell.angle_gamma   90.00
#
_symmetry.space_group_name_H-M   'P 1'
#
loop_
_entity.id
_entity.type
_entity.pdbx_description
1 polymer ?
#
loop_
_entity_poly.entity_id
_entity_poly.type
_entity_poly.pdbx_seq_one_letter_code
_entity_poly.pdbx_strand_id
1 'polypeptide(L)'
;MIQGSPSIGNLFPSLLEFLGPASENILVAHNANFDLGFLKAAASQHNYPWPRYKVFDTVRLARSVLSKDDVIDCKLSTLSAYFRTTTTPNHRALDDARATVEVLHGIFERYGSLDITTVEDVEAFTRRLKRPKASG
;
A
#
# COMPACT_ATOMS: atom_id res chain seq x y z
N MET A 1 -21.60 8.77 5.24
CA MET A 1 -22.28 9.64 4.26
C MET A 1 -22.17 8.97 2.91
N ILE A 2 -23.29 8.63 2.28
CA ILE A 2 -23.38 8.09 0.90
C ILE A 2 -24.48 8.84 0.11
N GLN A 3 -25.43 9.46 0.82
CA GLN A 3 -26.52 10.23 0.23
C GLN A 3 -25.96 11.46 -0.51
N GLY A 4 -26.26 11.56 -1.81
CA GLY A 4 -25.84 12.67 -2.67
C GLY A 4 -24.44 12.54 -3.31
N SER A 5 -23.74 11.42 -3.11
CA SER A 5 -22.44 11.18 -3.76
C SER A 5 -22.61 10.76 -5.23
N PRO A 6 -21.69 11.16 -6.13
CA PRO A 6 -21.72 10.73 -7.52
C PRO A 6 -21.58 9.20 -7.62
N SER A 7 -22.14 8.62 -8.68
CA SER A 7 -21.90 7.21 -8.99
C SER A 7 -20.43 6.97 -9.31
N ILE A 8 -19.94 5.77 -9.03
CA ILE A 8 -18.55 5.41 -9.33
C ILE A 8 -18.23 5.58 -10.82
N GLY A 9 -19.15 5.28 -11.72
CA GLY A 9 -18.97 5.47 -13.17
C GLY A 9 -18.70 6.93 -13.57
N ASN A 10 -19.35 7.89 -12.91
CA ASN A 10 -19.12 9.31 -13.17
C ASN A 10 -17.80 9.81 -12.57
N LEU A 11 -17.36 9.20 -11.46
CA LEU A 11 -16.14 9.59 -10.75
C LEU A 11 -14.88 8.92 -11.30
N PHE A 12 -15.02 7.75 -11.93
CA PHE A 12 -13.89 6.92 -12.34
C PHE A 12 -12.89 7.63 -13.27
N PRO A 13 -13.32 8.43 -14.26
CA PRO A 13 -12.38 9.19 -15.10
C PRO A 13 -11.54 10.18 -14.29
N SER A 14 -12.19 10.95 -13.41
CA SER A 14 -11.51 11.92 -12.54
C SER A 14 -10.59 11.22 -11.55
N LEU A 15 -10.93 10.01 -11.10
CA LEU A 15 -10.04 9.20 -10.28
C LEU A 15 -8.80 8.76 -11.06
N LEU A 16 -8.95 8.26 -12.29
CA LEU A 16 -7.80 7.86 -13.12
C LEU A 16 -6.90 9.06 -13.45
N GLU A 17 -7.49 10.21 -13.72
CA GLU A 17 -6.74 11.46 -13.92
C GLU A 17 -5.95 11.84 -12.66
N PHE A 18 -6.59 11.78 -11.49
CA PHE A 18 -5.94 12.03 -10.20
C PHE A 18 -4.78 11.07 -9.91
N LEU A 19 -4.95 9.78 -10.23
CA LEU A 19 -3.89 8.77 -10.02
C LEU A 19 -2.70 8.94 -10.98
N GLY A 20 -2.87 9.67 -12.09
CA GLY A 20 -1.83 9.93 -13.07
C GLY A 20 -1.31 8.68 -13.79
N PRO A 21 -0.27 8.83 -14.64
CA PRO A 21 0.27 7.72 -15.42
C PRO A 21 1.01 6.71 -14.54
N ALA A 22 0.81 5.42 -14.83
CA ALA A 22 1.44 4.31 -14.11
C ALA A 22 2.97 4.23 -14.23
N SER A 23 3.55 4.90 -15.23
CA SER A 23 5.00 5.02 -15.40
C SER A 23 5.66 5.95 -14.38
N GLU A 24 4.89 6.86 -13.79
CA GLU A 24 5.39 7.91 -12.87
C GLU A 24 4.88 7.72 -11.44
N ASN A 25 3.87 6.88 -11.25
CA ASN A 25 3.17 6.72 -9.98
C ASN A 25 3.26 5.29 -9.44
N ILE A 26 3.47 5.19 -8.12
CA ILE A 26 3.37 3.95 -7.36
C ILE A 26 2.16 4.07 -6.44
N LEU A 27 1.25 3.09 -6.52
CA LEU A 27 0.12 3.03 -5.59
C LEU A 27 0.56 2.42 -4.28
N VAL A 28 0.20 3.06 -3.17
CA VAL A 28 0.45 2.54 -1.82
C VAL A 28 -0.88 2.18 -1.18
N ALA A 29 -0.97 0.99 -0.62
CA ALA A 29 -2.15 0.56 0.14
C ALA A 29 -1.75 -0.46 1.22
N HIS A 30 -2.61 -0.64 2.22
CA HIS A 30 -2.44 -1.61 3.27
C HIS A 30 -3.27 -2.86 2.97
N ASN A 31 -2.63 -4.00 2.67
CA ASN A 31 -3.28 -5.18 2.09
C ASN A 31 -3.88 -4.86 0.70
N ALA A 32 -3.04 -4.31 -0.17
CA ALA A 32 -3.42 -3.66 -1.44
C ALA A 32 -4.32 -4.48 -2.37
N ASN A 33 -4.32 -5.80 -2.28
CA ASN A 33 -5.23 -6.65 -3.07
C ASN A 33 -6.70 -6.32 -2.82
N PHE A 34 -7.05 -5.89 -1.60
CA PHE A 34 -8.42 -5.49 -1.24
C PHE A 34 -8.84 -4.25 -2.02
N ASP A 35 -8.14 -3.12 -1.82
CA ASP A 35 -8.48 -1.83 -2.46
C ASP A 35 -8.41 -1.91 -3.98
N LEU A 36 -7.32 -2.50 -4.51
CA LEU A 36 -7.14 -2.63 -5.95
C LEU A 36 -8.16 -3.59 -6.58
N GLY A 37 -8.71 -4.53 -5.82
CA GLY A 37 -9.81 -5.38 -6.26
C GLY A 37 -11.05 -4.55 -6.59
N PHE A 38 -11.44 -3.64 -5.69
CA PHE A 38 -12.56 -2.73 -5.91
C PHE A 38 -12.31 -1.79 -7.09
N LEU A 39 -11.12 -1.19 -7.19
CA LEU A 39 -10.82 -0.25 -8.26
C LEU A 39 -10.78 -0.93 -9.65
N LYS A 40 -10.20 -2.13 -9.74
CA LYS A 40 -10.19 -2.91 -10.99
C LYS A 40 -11.58 -3.38 -11.39
N ALA A 41 -12.41 -3.79 -10.42
CA ALA A 41 -13.79 -4.17 -10.68
C ALA A 41 -14.60 -2.99 -11.21
N ALA A 42 -14.47 -1.80 -10.60
CA ALA A 42 -15.09 -0.57 -11.07
C ALA A 42 -14.61 -0.19 -12.48
N ALA A 43 -13.30 -0.31 -12.76
CA ALA A 43 -12.75 -0.09 -14.10
C ALA A 43 -13.42 -1.00 -15.13
N SER A 44 -13.45 -2.30 -14.84
CA SER A 44 -14.05 -3.31 -15.70
C SER A 44 -15.54 -3.05 -15.94
N GLN A 45 -16.31 -2.77 -14.88
CA GLN A 45 -17.74 -2.48 -14.94
C GLN A 45 -18.06 -1.26 -15.82
N HIS A 46 -17.15 -0.29 -15.87
CA HIS A 46 -17.32 0.94 -16.63
C HIS A 46 -16.48 0.99 -17.92
N ASN A 47 -15.95 -0.16 -18.37
CA ASN A 47 -15.14 -0.30 -19.59
C ASN A 47 -13.89 0.59 -19.65
N TYR A 48 -13.27 0.85 -18.50
CA TYR A 48 -11.98 1.53 -18.42
C TYR A 48 -10.82 0.53 -18.31
N PRO A 49 -9.73 0.71 -19.08
CA PRO A 49 -8.52 -0.08 -18.88
C PRO A 49 -7.86 0.31 -17.56
N TRP A 50 -7.57 -0.69 -16.70
CA TRP A 50 -6.84 -0.44 -15.47
C TRP A 50 -5.33 -0.29 -15.74
N PRO A 51 -4.70 0.85 -15.40
CA PRO A 51 -3.27 1.03 -15.63
C PRO A 51 -2.42 0.06 -14.81
N ARG A 52 -1.26 -0.34 -15.35
CA ARG A 52 -0.34 -1.29 -14.71
C ARG A 52 0.57 -0.61 -13.69
N TYR A 53 -0.03 -0.01 -12.66
CA TYR A 53 0.71 0.63 -11.57
C TYR A 53 1.66 -0.36 -10.87
N LYS A 54 2.84 0.15 -10.50
CA LYS A 54 3.61 -0.45 -9.41
C LYS A 54 2.84 -0.28 -8.10
N VAL A 55 2.94 -1.26 -7.21
CA VAL A 55 2.16 -1.28 -5.96
C VAL A 55 3.04 -1.61 -4.77
N PHE A 56 3.04 -0.72 -3.79
CA PHE A 56 3.62 -0.93 -2.48
C PHE A 56 2.51 -1.32 -1.49
N ASP A 57 2.53 -2.60 -1.11
CA ASP A 57 1.64 -3.15 -0.09
C ASP A 57 2.35 -3.10 1.27
N THR A 58 1.93 -2.20 2.15
CA THR A 58 2.60 -1.97 3.44
C THR A 58 2.59 -3.20 4.34
N VAL A 59 1.64 -4.13 4.18
CA VAL A 59 1.67 -5.43 4.88
C VAL A 59 2.87 -6.27 4.44
N ARG A 60 3.13 -6.32 3.13
CA ARG A 60 4.24 -7.10 2.57
C ARG A 60 5.58 -6.44 2.89
N LEU A 61 5.66 -5.12 2.80
CA LEU A 61 6.86 -4.37 3.14
C LEU A 61 7.18 -4.54 4.63
N ALA A 62 6.20 -4.37 5.53
CA ALA A 62 6.38 -4.57 6.97
C ALA A 62 6.90 -5.98 7.29
N ARG A 63 6.30 -7.03 6.71
CA ARG A 63 6.76 -8.43 6.89
C ARG A 63 8.18 -8.69 6.41
N SER A 64 8.73 -7.84 5.55
CA SER A 64 10.09 -8.00 5.04
C SER A 64 11.17 -7.40 5.96
N VAL A 65 10.78 -6.49 6.87
CA VAL A 65 11.70 -5.76 7.76
C VAL A 65 11.37 -5.88 9.24
N LEU A 66 10.18 -6.37 9.59
CA LEU A 66 9.73 -6.61 10.95
C LEU A 66 9.62 -8.11 11.22
N SER A 67 10.02 -8.49 12.42
CA SER A 67 9.92 -9.85 12.96
C SER A 67 8.67 -10.00 13.85
N LYS A 68 8.44 -11.23 14.33
CA LYS A 68 7.37 -11.50 15.32
C LYS A 68 7.67 -10.90 16.70
N ASP A 69 8.93 -10.59 16.98
CA ASP A 69 9.33 -9.94 18.23
C ASP A 69 9.03 -8.43 18.16
N ASP A 70 8.91 -7.86 16.95
CA ASP A 70 8.52 -6.47 16.74
C ASP A 70 7.00 -6.28 16.86
N VAL A 71 6.23 -7.10 16.13
CA VAL A 71 4.76 -6.98 16.04
C VAL A 71 4.09 -8.34 16.00
N ILE A 72 2.93 -8.45 16.68
CA ILE A 72 2.14 -9.69 16.71
C ILE A 72 1.46 -9.99 15.37
N ASP A 73 1.11 -8.94 14.62
CA ASP A 73 0.53 -8.99 13.30
C ASP A 73 0.85 -7.69 12.54
N CYS A 74 0.53 -7.67 11.25
CA CYS A 74 0.74 -6.51 10.40
C CYS A 74 -0.58 -5.81 10.06
N LYS A 75 -1.57 -5.78 10.98
CA LYS A 75 -2.76 -4.95 10.80
C LYS A 75 -2.38 -3.48 10.85
N LEU A 76 -3.15 -2.62 10.17
CA LEU A 76 -2.86 -1.19 10.13
C LEU A 76 -2.81 -0.58 11.54
N SER A 77 -3.74 -0.94 12.43
CA SER A 77 -3.73 -0.48 13.83
C SER A 77 -2.49 -0.92 14.60
N THR A 78 -2.05 -2.17 14.45
CA THR A 78 -0.86 -2.71 15.09
C THR A 78 0.40 -1.99 14.61
N LEU A 79 0.55 -1.80 13.29
CA LEU A 79 1.68 -1.07 12.72
C LEU A 79 1.64 0.41 13.09
N SER A 80 0.45 1.02 13.12
CA SER A 80 0.26 2.42 13.53
C SER A 80 0.72 2.64 14.97
N ALA A 81 0.35 1.73 15.88
CA ALA A 81 0.82 1.76 17.27
C ALA A 81 2.33 1.55 17.37
N TYR A 82 2.88 0.59 16.62
CA TYR A 82 4.31 0.27 16.62
C TYR A 82 5.16 1.45 16.15
N PHE A 83 4.80 2.06 15.01
CA PHE A 83 5.49 3.22 14.45
C PHE A 83 5.06 4.55 15.08
N ARG A 84 4.15 4.52 16.06
CA ARG A 84 3.66 5.71 16.80
C ARG A 84 3.12 6.80 15.87
N THR A 85 2.28 6.40 14.93
CA THR A 85 1.66 7.34 13.98
C THR A 85 0.76 8.33 14.72
N THR A 86 0.71 9.55 14.22
CA THR A 86 -0.16 10.62 14.69
C THR A 86 -1.62 10.36 14.32
N THR A 87 -1.87 9.87 13.10
CA THR A 87 -3.21 9.45 12.68
C THR A 87 -3.50 8.04 13.19
N THR A 88 -4.62 7.89 13.91
CA THR A 88 -5.12 6.57 14.33
C THR A 88 -6.13 6.06 13.30
N PRO A 89 -5.93 4.85 12.74
CA PRO A 89 -6.90 4.25 11.81
C PRO A 89 -8.22 4.01 12.53
N ASN A 90 -9.32 4.42 11.89
CA ASN A 90 -10.66 4.42 12.47
C ASN A 90 -11.72 3.95 11.46
N HIS A 91 -11.30 3.25 10.40
CA HIS A 91 -12.15 2.76 9.31
C HIS A 91 -12.76 3.86 8.42
N ARG A 92 -12.26 5.11 8.54
CA ARG A 92 -12.53 6.17 7.57
C ARG A 92 -11.42 6.14 6.53
N ALA A 93 -11.80 6.05 5.25
CA ALA A 93 -10.85 5.92 4.15
C ALA A 93 -9.71 6.97 4.17
N LEU A 94 -10.03 8.23 4.47
CA LEU A 94 -9.02 9.29 4.54
C LEU A 94 -8.04 9.13 5.71
N ASP A 95 -8.56 8.76 6.89
CA ASP A 95 -7.74 8.59 8.09
C ASP A 95 -6.88 7.33 7.96
N ASP A 96 -7.44 6.25 7.44
CA ASP A 96 -6.70 5.01 7.17
C ASP A 96 -5.63 5.22 6.08
N ALA A 97 -5.88 6.04 5.05
CA ALA A 97 -4.87 6.39 4.04
C ALA A 97 -3.73 7.22 4.66
N ARG A 98 -4.03 8.19 5.52
CA ARG A 98 -3.02 8.97 6.26
C ARG A 98 -2.18 8.09 7.18
N ALA A 99 -2.81 7.24 7.98
CA ALA A 99 -2.11 6.27 8.82
C ALA A 99 -1.24 5.31 7.98
N THR A 100 -1.71 4.89 6.80
CA THR A 100 -0.94 4.05 5.88
C THR A 100 0.34 4.74 5.38
N VAL A 101 0.28 6.04 5.09
CA VAL A 101 1.45 6.84 4.71
C VAL A 101 2.44 6.93 5.87
N GLU A 102 1.98 7.23 7.09
CA GLU A 102 2.86 7.30 8.25
C GLU A 102 3.51 5.94 8.57
N VAL A 103 2.77 4.84 8.44
CA VAL A 103 3.32 3.47 8.53
C VAL A 103 4.35 3.22 7.43
N LEU A 104 4.12 3.68 6.20
CA LEU A 104 5.10 3.56 5.12
C LEU A 104 6.41 4.28 5.47
N HIS A 105 6.34 5.50 6.03
CA HIS A 105 7.52 6.22 6.49
C HIS A 105 8.31 5.44 7.54
N GLY A 106 7.64 4.87 8.56
CA GLY A 106 8.30 4.04 9.55
C GLY A 106 8.95 2.78 8.94
N ILE A 107 8.33 2.16 7.94
CA ILE A 107 8.93 1.05 7.19
C ILE A 107 10.17 1.52 6.40
N PHE A 108 10.11 2.69 5.78
CA PHE A 108 11.25 3.27 5.06
C PHE A 108 12.42 3.60 5.98
N GLU A 109 12.17 4.06 7.20
CA GLU A 109 13.23 4.23 8.22
C GLU A 109 13.92 2.89 8.54
N ARG A 110 13.14 1.79 8.65
CA ARG A 110 13.71 0.45 8.82
C ARG A 110 14.54 0.02 7.61
N TYR A 111 14.06 0.27 6.40
CA TYR A 111 14.86 0.02 5.18
C TYR A 111 16.16 0.84 5.13
N GLY A 112 16.11 2.10 5.56
CA GLY A 112 17.30 2.96 5.64
C GLY A 112 18.38 2.36 6.54
N SER A 113 18.00 1.68 7.64
CA SER A 113 18.95 0.98 8.51
C SER A 113 19.62 -0.25 7.88
N LEU A 114 19.14 -0.68 6.71
CA LEU A 114 19.64 -1.81 5.91
C LEU A 114 20.25 -1.34 4.57
N ASP A 115 20.52 -0.03 4.42
CA ASP A 115 21.01 0.61 3.20
C ASP A 115 20.09 0.42 1.97
N ILE A 116 18.79 0.23 2.20
CA ILE A 116 17.76 0.16 1.15
C ILE A 116 17.15 1.55 1.00
N THR A 117 17.47 2.24 -0.09
CA THR A 117 17.14 3.68 -0.23
C THR A 117 16.42 4.02 -1.53
N THR A 118 16.38 3.11 -2.50
CA THR A 118 15.68 3.29 -3.77
C THR A 118 14.50 2.33 -3.93
N VAL A 119 13.60 2.64 -4.86
CA VAL A 119 12.49 1.74 -5.23
C VAL A 119 13.04 0.41 -5.76
N GLU A 120 14.11 0.47 -6.54
CA GLU A 120 14.81 -0.67 -7.10
C GLU A 120 15.40 -1.57 -6.00
N ASP A 121 15.97 -0.98 -4.95
CA ASP A 121 16.47 -1.72 -3.79
C ASP A 121 15.35 -2.46 -3.06
N VAL A 122 14.21 -1.79 -2.84
CA VAL A 122 13.03 -2.42 -2.21
C VAL A 122 12.54 -3.59 -3.06
N GLU A 123 12.46 -3.42 -4.37
CA GLU A 123 12.05 -4.49 -5.31
C GLU A 123 13.07 -5.64 -5.34
N ALA A 124 14.37 -5.37 -5.30
CA ALA A 124 15.42 -6.38 -5.27
C ALA A 124 15.41 -7.16 -3.94
N PHE A 125 15.31 -6.45 -2.83
CA PHE A 125 15.30 -7.01 -1.47
C PHE A 125 14.08 -7.91 -1.25
N THR A 126 12.88 -7.42 -1.53
CA THR A 126 11.65 -8.19 -1.35
C THR A 126 11.56 -9.42 -2.26
N ARG A 127 12.14 -9.35 -3.46
CA ARG A 127 12.26 -10.50 -4.38
C ARG A 127 13.21 -11.57 -3.86
N ARG A 128 14.33 -11.17 -3.25
CA ARG A 128 15.29 -12.11 -2.63
C ARG A 128 14.63 -12.93 -1.53
N LEU A 129 13.79 -12.31 -0.70
CA LEU A 129 13.06 -12.99 0.38
C LEU A 129 12.02 -14.01 -0.12
N LYS A 130 11.50 -13.85 -1.33
CA LYS A 130 10.56 -14.79 -1.95
C LYS A 130 11.23 -16.04 -2.52
N ARG A 131 12.54 -16.02 -2.76
CA ARG A 131 13.27 -17.22 -3.22
C ARG A 131 13.50 -18.12 -1.99
N PRO A 132 13.13 -19.41 -2.03
CA PRO A 132 13.52 -20.32 -0.96
C PRO A 132 15.05 -20.27 -0.82
N LYS A 133 15.58 -20.31 0.41
CA LYS A 133 17.00 -20.64 0.59
C LYS A 133 17.23 -21.96 -0.12
N ALA A 134 18.10 -21.98 -1.13
CA ALA A 134 18.68 -23.22 -1.60
C ALA A 134 19.50 -23.77 -0.41
N SER A 135 18.92 -24.74 0.29
CA SER A 135 19.61 -25.47 1.35
C SER A 135 20.76 -26.25 0.70
N GLY A 136 21.98 -25.83 0.96
CA GLY A 136 23.17 -26.65 0.78
C GLY A 136 23.42 -27.53 2.00
#